data_AF-A0A382SPZ5-F1
#
_entry.id   AF-A0A382SPZ5-F1
#
_cell.length_a   1.000
_cell.length_b   1.000
_cell.length_c   1.000
_cell.angle_alpha   90.00
_cell.angle_beta   90.00
_cell.angle_gamma   90.00
#
_symmetry.space_group_name_H-M   'P 1'
#
loop_
_entity.id
_entity.type
_entity.pdbx_description
1 polymer ?
#
loop_
_entity_poly.entity_id
_entity_poly.type
_entity_poly.pdbx_seq_one_letter_code
_entity_poly.pdbx_strand_id
1 'polypeptide(L)' 'YSKIRKLSKNEKKSLNVLCKGAALRYLLTRTYDYLNTPKNAIIKKKDPKEYIQKLKIHNKFNSFKNYYN' A
#
# COMPACT_ATOMS: atom_id res chain seq x y z
N TYR A 1 18.04 2.93 -1.42
CA TYR A 1 17.75 4.30 -1.88
C TYR A 1 18.65 5.36 -1.23
N SER A 2 18.68 5.48 0.11
CA SER A 2 19.43 6.56 0.78
C SER A 2 20.96 6.56 0.62
N LYS A 3 21.55 5.45 0.15
CA LYS A 3 22.97 5.38 -0.28
C LYS A 3 23.25 6.23 -1.53
N ILE A 4 22.26 6.40 -2.40
CA ILE A 4 22.36 7.12 -3.68
C ILE A 4 21.78 8.54 -3.54
N ARG A 5 20.59 8.68 -2.93
CA ARG A 5 19.95 9.98 -2.67
C ARG A 5 19.42 10.05 -1.24
N LYS A 6 19.93 11.03 -0.48
CA LYS A 6 19.43 11.32 0.87
C LYS A 6 17.99 11.85 0.78
N LEU A 7 17.11 11.26 1.59
CA LEU A 7 15.73 11.75 1.75
C LEU A 7 15.73 12.91 2.75
N SER A 8 15.13 14.02 2.34
CA SER A 8 14.88 15.18 3.20
C SER A 8 13.94 14.85 4.36
N LYS A 9 13.92 15.70 5.38
CA LYS A 9 12.98 15.56 6.52
C LYS A 9 11.52 15.61 6.05
N ASN A 10 11.21 16.43 5.05
CA ASN A 10 9.86 16.56 4.49
C ASN A 10 9.44 15.29 3.75
N GLU A 11 10.29 14.73 2.90
CA GLU A 11 10.01 13.46 2.21
C GLU A 11 9.74 12.31 3.21
N LYS A 12 10.52 12.25 4.29
CA LYS A 12 10.32 11.25 5.35
C LYS A 12 8.99 11.43 6.06
N LYS A 13 8.61 12.66 6.39
CA LYS A 13 7.30 12.96 7.01
C LYS A 13 6.14 12.59 6.09
N SER A 14 6.25 12.90 4.81
CA SER A 14 5.21 12.63 3.82
C SER A 14 5.12 11.15 3.42
N LEU A 15 6.14 10.33 3.68
CA LEU A 15 6.16 8.92 3.27
C LEU A 15 4.94 8.14 3.74
N ASN A 16 4.50 8.35 4.98
CA ASN A 16 3.33 7.66 5.51
C ASN A 16 2.07 7.95 4.69
N VAL A 17 1.84 9.22 4.34
CA VAL A 17 0.71 9.63 3.49
C VAL A 17 0.80 8.99 2.10
N LEU A 18 2.00 8.98 1.51
CA LEU A 18 2.24 8.34 0.21
C LEU A 18 1.98 6.82 0.27
N CYS A 19 2.43 6.13 1.32
CA CYS A 19 2.18 4.71 1.51
C CYS A 19 0.69 4.40 1.71
N LYS A 20 -0.04 5.23 2.47
CA LYS A 20 -1.50 5.13 2.61
C LYS A 20 -2.19 5.26 1.26
N GLY A 21 -1.86 6.30 0.49
CA GLY A 21 -2.41 6.52 -0.84
C GLY A 21 -2.12 5.37 -1.80
N ALA A 22 -0.89 4.85 -1.78
CA ALA A 22 -0.51 3.68 -2.57
C ALA A 22 -1.31 2.43 -2.18
N ALA A 23 -1.46 2.15 -0.88
CA ALA A 23 -2.24 1.02 -0.38
C ALA A 23 -3.72 1.12 -0.77
N LEU A 24 -4.31 2.33 -0.67
CA LEU A 24 -5.68 2.58 -1.10
C LEU A 24 -5.86 2.35 -2.60
N ARG A 25 -4.93 2.85 -3.43
CA ARG A 25 -4.94 2.62 -4.89
C ARG A 25 -4.94 1.14 -5.22
N TYR A 26 -4.03 0.36 -4.64
CA TYR A 26 -3.95 -1.08 -4.89
C TYR A 26 -5.16 -1.85 -4.37
N LEU A 27 -5.72 -1.44 -3.23
CA LEU A 27 -6.97 -2.01 -2.71
C LEU A 27 -8.10 -1.83 -3.72
N LEU A 28 -8.25 -0.61 -4.25
CA LEU A 28 -9.31 -0.28 -5.21
C LEU A 28 -9.18 -1.11 -6.48
N THR A 29 -7.99 -1.15 -7.08
CA THR A 29 -7.77 -1.93 -8.31
C THR A 29 -7.98 -3.43 -8.06
N ARG A 30 -7.48 -3.97 -6.94
CA ARG A 30 -7.68 -5.37 -6.59
C ARG A 30 -9.14 -5.73 -6.35
N THR A 31 -9.89 -4.85 -5.70
CA THR A 31 -11.32 -5.06 -5.44
C THR A 31 -12.10 -5.02 -6.75
N TYR A 32 -11.79 -4.06 -7.62
CA TYR A 32 -12.38 -3.97 -8.95
C TYR A 32 -12.08 -5.23 -9.77
N ASP A 33 -10.83 -5.66 -9.86
CA ASP A 33 -10.45 -6.90 -10.55
C ASP A 33 -11.19 -8.10 -9.97
N TYR A 34 -11.26 -8.21 -8.64
CA TYR A 34 -11.90 -9.35 -7.97
C TYR A 34 -13.41 -9.46 -8.29
N LEU A 35 -14.12 -8.33 -8.28
CA LEU A 35 -15.54 -8.23 -8.58
C LEU A 35 -15.85 -8.45 -10.07
N ASN A 36 -15.01 -7.90 -10.96
CA ASN A 36 -15.26 -7.93 -12.40
C ASN A 36 -14.68 -9.17 -13.11
N THR A 37 -13.83 -9.96 -12.44
CA THR A 37 -13.29 -11.19 -13.06
C THR A 37 -14.39 -12.26 -13.17
N PRO A 38 -14.78 -12.67 -14.40
CA PRO A 38 -15.80 -13.69 -14.60
C PRO A 38 -15.37 -15.03 -14.01
N LYS A 39 -16.34 -15.84 -13.56
CA LYS A 39 -16.09 -17.14 -12.89
C LYS A 39 -15.33 -18.14 -13.78
N ASN A 40 -15.39 -17.95 -15.10
CA ASN A 40 -14.76 -18.83 -16.08
C ASN A 40 -13.29 -18.46 -16.37
N ALA A 41 -12.75 -17.43 -15.72
CA ALA A 41 -11.37 -17.02 -15.91
C ALA A 41 -10.40 -17.95 -15.16
N ILE A 42 -9.44 -18.54 -15.89
CA ILE A 42 -8.35 -19.38 -15.36
C ILE A 42 -7.24 -18.49 -14.78
N ILE A 43 -7.61 -17.54 -13.92
CA ILE A 43 -6.69 -16.56 -13.35
C ILE A 43 -6.79 -16.64 -11.83
N LYS A 44 -5.63 -16.71 -11.17
CA LYS A 44 -5.56 -16.71 -9.70
C LYS A 44 -5.99 -15.35 -9.16
N LYS A 45 -7.24 -15.25 -8.70
CA LYS A 45 -7.74 -14.07 -7.98
C LYS A 45 -6.91 -13.88 -6.71
N LYS A 46 -6.31 -12.70 -6.53
CA LYS A 46 -5.64 -12.35 -5.26
C LYS A 46 -6.64 -11.68 -4.33
N ASP A 47 -6.56 -11.99 -3.05
CA ASP A 47 -7.47 -11.48 -2.04
C ASP A 47 -7.22 -9.97 -1.80
N PRO A 48 -8.23 -9.08 -2.00
CA PRO A 48 -8.09 -7.65 -1.71
C PRO A 48 -7.87 -7.36 -0.22
N LYS A 49 -8.21 -8.28 0.71
CA LYS A 49 -8.03 -8.11 2.16
C LYS A 49 -6.58 -7.85 2.56
N GLU A 50 -5.61 -8.33 1.78
CA GLU A 50 -4.19 -8.06 2.01
C GLU A 50 -3.91 -6.55 2.09
N TYR A 51 -4.54 -5.76 1.20
CA TYR A 51 -4.36 -4.32 1.17
C TYR A 51 -5.16 -3.59 2.25
N ILE A 52 -6.29 -4.14 2.70
CA ILE A 52 -7.00 -3.62 3.88
C ILE A 52 -6.10 -3.72 5.12
N GLN A 53 -5.40 -4.85 5.28
CA GLN A 53 -4.50 -5.07 6.41
C GLN A 53 -3.31 -4.11 6.37
N LYS A 54 -2.70 -3.91 5.19
CA LYS A 54 -1.64 -2.90 4.98
C LYS A 54 -2.12 -1.47 5.30
N LEU A 55 -3.35 -1.13 4.91
CA LEU A 55 -3.92 0.20 5.16
C LEU A 55 -4.14 0.45 6.66
N LYS A 56 -4.59 -0.57 7.41
CA LYS A 56 -4.67 -0.51 8.88
C LYS A 56 -3.30 -0.28 9.53
N ILE A 57 -2.26 -0.95 9.04
CA ILE A 57 -0.88 -0.78 9.54
C ILE A 57 -0.40 0.66 9.28
N HIS A 58 -0.56 1.17 8.05
CA HIS A 58 -0.18 2.54 7.73
C HIS A 58 -0.96 3.57 8.56
N ASN A 59 -2.23 3.30 8.89
CA ASN A 59 -3.02 4.15 9.79
C ASN A 59 -2.50 4.17 11.22
N LYS A 60 -1.90 3.08 11.69
CA LYS A 60 -1.26 3.01 13.01
C LYS A 60 0.11 3.68 13.05
N PHE A 61 0.76 3.84 11.90
CA PHE A 61 2.07 4.45 11.84
C PHE A 61 1.95 5.98 11.87
N ASN A 62 2.64 6.61 12.82
CA ASN A 62 2.68 8.07 12.96
C ASN A 62 4.03 8.66 12.54
N SER A 63 5.03 7.82 12.28
CA SER A 63 6.39 8.26 11.95
C SER A 63 7.08 7.33 10.96
N PHE A 64 7.96 7.92 10.15
CA PHE A 64 8.83 7.22 9.21
C PHE A 64 9.63 6.07 9.85
N LYS A 65 10.03 6.22 11.13
CA LYS A 65 10.80 5.19 11.83
C LYS A 65 10.06 3.84 11.92
N ASN A 66 8.73 3.86 11.97
CA ASN A 66 7.91 2.65 12.08
C ASN A 66 7.99 1.76 10.82
N TYR A 67 8.52 2.27 9.71
CA TYR A 67 8.71 1.50 8.47
C TYR A 67 10.04 0.75 8.39
N TYR A 68 10.97 1.01 9.31
CA TYR A 68 12.32 0.43 9.31
C TYR A 68 12.63 -0.35 10.59
N ASN A 69 11.68 -0.40 11.52
CA ASN A 69 11.81 -0.97 12.85
C ASN A 69 10.79 -2.08 13.03
#